data_AF-X1PGY8-F1
#
_entry.id   AF-X1PGY8-F1
#
_cell.length_a   1.000
_cell.length_b   1.000
_cell.length_c   1.000
_cell.angle_alpha   90.00
_cell.angle_beta   90.00
_cell.angle_gamma   90.00
#
_symmetry.space_group_name_H-M   'P 1'
#
loop_
_entity.id
_entity.type
_entity.pdbx_description
1 polymer ?
#
loop_
_entity_poly.entity_id
_entity_poly.type
_entity_poly.pdbx_seq_one_letter_code
_entity_poly.pdbx_strand_id
1 'polypeptide(L)'
;MASTGVIGQELPMKLIKTGIGQIVLSTEGGHSLVKAMMTTDTVPKEVAVRVGDSGFIIGGVAKGSGMIHPELATMLCFLTTDAAIDLDFLKLALRKAVDISFNVVSIDGDTSTNDMVLVMANGLAGNKPISQDSRQASVFQQALDQVCIYLAKSIARDGEGASKLIEVTVSGAPSVAEARLAARTIVSSPLVKTAVYGSDPNWGRIVAAVGRSGVGVVESKIDLYIGDICVVKGGRPLP
;
A
#
# COMPACT_ATOMS: atom_id res chain seq x y z
N MET A 1 -5.43 19.78 -4.79
CA MET A 1 -5.29 20.01 -3.34
C MET A 1 -5.60 18.69 -2.65
N ALA A 2 -4.74 18.25 -1.73
CA ALA A 2 -4.99 17.09 -0.88
C ALA A 2 -5.15 17.59 0.56
N SER A 3 -6.04 16.96 1.34
CA SER A 3 -6.30 17.32 2.73
C SER A 3 -6.64 16.07 3.53
N THR A 4 -6.21 16.05 4.79
CA THR A 4 -6.40 14.94 5.73
C THR A 4 -6.49 15.54 7.14
N GLY A 5 -7.26 14.92 8.02
CA GLY A 5 -7.45 15.39 9.39
C GLY A 5 -8.92 15.33 9.81
N VAL A 6 -9.29 16.20 10.75
CA VAL A 6 -10.63 16.23 11.34
C VAL A 6 -11.68 16.63 10.31
N ILE A 7 -12.73 15.82 10.17
CA ILE A 7 -13.88 16.10 9.30
C ILE A 7 -14.77 17.17 9.95
N GLY A 8 -15.26 18.11 9.13
CA GLY A 8 -16.23 19.13 9.56
C GLY A 8 -15.62 20.35 10.24
N GLN A 9 -14.29 20.48 10.25
CA GLN A 9 -13.59 21.65 10.77
C GLN A 9 -13.15 22.58 9.63
N GLU A 10 -13.47 23.87 9.74
CA GLU A 10 -13.02 24.86 8.77
C GLU A 10 -11.49 25.03 8.81
N LEU A 11 -10.91 25.29 7.65
CA LEU A 11 -9.47 25.56 7.53
C LEU A 11 -9.12 26.88 8.23
N PRO A 12 -7.98 26.95 8.96
CA PRO A 12 -7.53 28.18 9.60
C PRO A 12 -6.95 29.15 8.55
N MET A 13 -7.82 29.79 7.76
CA MET A 13 -7.45 30.55 6.56
C MET A 13 -6.48 31.70 6.82
N LYS A 14 -6.52 32.31 8.01
CA LYS A 14 -5.54 33.36 8.38
C LYS A 14 -4.12 32.79 8.44
N LEU A 15 -3.93 31.63 9.05
CA LEU A 15 -2.63 30.96 9.12
C LEU A 15 -2.15 30.52 7.74
N ILE A 16 -3.05 29.94 6.94
CA ILE A 16 -2.73 29.49 5.57
C ILE A 16 -2.27 30.67 4.69
N LYS A 17 -3.02 31.79 4.69
CA LYS A 17 -2.66 32.98 3.89
C LYS A 17 -1.29 33.53 4.27
N THR A 18 -0.98 33.59 5.57
CA THR A 18 0.34 34.02 6.05
C THR A 18 1.43 33.03 5.63
N GLY A 19 1.19 31.72 5.80
CA GLY A 19 2.17 30.68 5.50
C GLY A 19 2.53 30.59 4.01
N ILE A 20 1.55 30.79 3.11
CA ILE A 20 1.79 30.79 1.66
C ILE A 20 2.86 31.83 1.27
N GLY A 21 2.84 33.02 1.89
CA GLY A 21 3.82 34.07 1.62
C GLY A 21 5.25 33.75 2.08
N GLN A 22 5.46 32.66 2.82
CA GLN A 22 6.76 32.26 3.39
C GLN A 22 7.37 31.04 2.68
N ILE A 23 6.73 30.53 1.63
CA ILE A 23 7.19 29.31 0.94
C ILE A 23 8.50 29.60 0.20
N VAL A 24 9.52 28.80 0.50
CA VAL A 24 10.80 28.75 -0.24
C VAL A 24 10.92 27.39 -0.89
N LEU A 25 11.18 27.36 -2.20
CA LEU A 25 11.32 26.11 -2.95
C LEU A 25 12.71 25.50 -2.72
N SER A 26 12.77 24.17 -2.56
CA SER A 26 14.00 23.40 -2.39
C SER A 26 13.85 22.03 -3.04
N THR A 27 14.93 21.53 -3.65
CA THR A 27 15.00 20.16 -4.19
C THR A 27 15.13 19.11 -3.09
N GLU A 28 15.58 19.51 -1.90
CA GLU A 28 15.81 18.61 -0.75
C GLU A 28 14.61 18.54 0.21
N GLY A 29 13.46 19.09 -0.20
CA GLY A 29 12.27 19.23 0.64
C GLY A 29 11.51 17.93 0.94
N GLY A 30 11.90 16.80 0.34
CA GLY A 30 11.17 15.52 0.44
C GLY A 30 10.97 15.04 1.88
N HIS A 31 12.04 15.04 2.68
CA HIS A 31 11.99 14.65 4.09
C HIS A 31 11.11 15.56 4.95
N SER A 32 11.05 16.85 4.61
CA SER A 32 10.18 17.82 5.30
C SER A 32 8.71 17.62 4.92
N LEU A 33 8.44 17.29 3.64
CA LEU A 33 7.11 17.01 3.14
C LEU A 33 6.47 15.82 3.87
N VAL A 34 7.18 14.69 3.95
CA VAL A 34 6.62 13.48 4.60
C VAL A 34 6.28 13.75 6.06
N LYS A 35 7.13 14.47 6.80
CA LYS A 35 6.87 14.85 8.20
C LYS A 35 5.67 15.78 8.34
N ALA A 36 5.53 16.76 7.45
CA ALA A 36 4.44 17.73 7.48
C ALA A 36 3.06 17.12 7.15
N MET A 37 3.03 15.99 6.45
CA MET A 37 1.79 15.30 6.08
C MET A 37 1.29 14.30 7.13
N MET A 38 2.12 13.95 8.11
CA MET A 38 1.77 12.98 9.15
C MET A 38 0.62 13.48 10.02
N THR A 39 -0.21 12.54 10.47
CA THR A 39 -1.31 12.79 11.41
C THR A 39 -1.18 11.91 12.65
N THR A 40 -1.85 10.74 12.65
CA THR A 40 -1.69 9.70 13.68
C THR A 40 -0.55 8.73 13.36
N ASP A 41 0.17 8.95 12.25
CA ASP A 41 1.38 8.24 11.89
C ASP A 41 2.44 8.36 13.01
N THR A 42 3.14 7.26 13.34
CA THR A 42 4.22 7.31 14.34
C THR A 42 5.60 7.48 13.71
N VAL A 43 5.73 7.13 12.43
CA VAL A 43 6.98 7.25 11.66
C VAL A 43 6.75 7.83 10.26
N PRO A 44 7.70 8.63 9.73
CA PRO A 44 7.70 9.05 8.33
C PRO A 44 7.80 7.84 7.38
N LYS A 45 7.07 7.87 6.27
CA LYS A 45 7.06 6.81 5.26
C LYS A 45 7.52 7.37 3.91
N GLU A 46 8.78 7.10 3.59
CA GLU A 46 9.43 7.59 2.37
C GLU A 46 10.39 6.53 1.81
N VAL A 47 10.56 6.52 0.49
CA VAL A 47 11.47 5.61 -0.21
C VAL A 47 11.87 6.20 -1.56
N ALA A 48 13.06 5.84 -2.04
CA ALA A 48 13.46 6.10 -3.41
C ALA A 48 14.17 4.87 -3.99
N VAL A 49 13.94 4.60 -5.26
CA VAL A 49 14.59 3.54 -6.03
C VAL A 49 15.25 4.15 -7.26
N ARG A 50 16.52 3.83 -7.48
CA ARG A 50 17.26 4.18 -8.70
C ARG A 50 17.29 2.97 -9.64
N VAL A 51 16.93 3.20 -10.90
CA VAL A 51 16.95 2.17 -11.94
C VAL A 51 18.22 2.31 -12.77
N GLY A 52 19.22 1.47 -12.50
CA GLY A 52 20.52 1.50 -13.18
C GLY A 52 21.36 2.75 -12.84
N ASP A 53 22.65 2.71 -13.17
CA ASP A 53 23.60 3.77 -12.77
C ASP A 53 23.40 5.09 -13.54
N SER A 54 22.79 5.03 -14.73
CA SER A 54 22.51 6.16 -15.61
C SER A 54 21.05 6.22 -16.08
N GLY A 55 20.14 5.56 -15.36
CA GLY A 55 18.71 5.58 -15.68
C GLY A 55 17.97 6.69 -14.95
N PHE A 56 16.86 6.34 -14.30
CA PHE A 56 15.96 7.27 -13.65
C PHE A 56 15.74 6.88 -12.18
N ILE A 57 15.16 7.79 -11.41
CA ILE A 57 14.81 7.62 -10.01
C ILE A 57 13.29 7.68 -9.88
N ILE A 58 12.73 6.82 -9.03
CA ILE A 58 11.36 6.92 -8.55
C ILE A 58 11.41 7.14 -7.04
N GLY A 59 10.93 8.30 -6.58
CA GLY A 59 10.76 8.63 -5.17
C GLY A 59 9.29 8.60 -4.78
N GLY A 60 9.03 8.33 -3.51
CA GLY A 60 7.67 8.31 -2.98
C GLY A 60 7.60 8.60 -1.50
N VAL A 61 6.57 9.34 -1.11
CA VAL A 61 6.17 9.54 0.28
C VAL A 61 4.73 9.11 0.45
N ALA A 62 4.38 8.62 1.63
CA ALA A 62 3.00 8.31 1.98
C ALA A 62 2.68 8.68 3.43
N LYS A 63 1.40 8.89 3.72
CA LYS A 63 0.87 9.04 5.07
C LYS A 63 -0.38 8.18 5.24
N GLY A 64 -0.63 7.74 6.46
CA GLY A 64 -1.78 6.95 6.87
C GLY A 64 -1.39 5.86 7.86
N SER A 65 -2.19 5.73 8.91
CA SER A 65 -2.08 4.68 9.95
C SER A 65 -3.46 4.17 10.43
N GLY A 66 -4.56 4.85 10.12
CA GLY A 66 -5.93 4.47 10.49
C GLY A 66 -6.96 5.00 9.48
N MET A 67 -8.18 4.44 9.53
CA MET A 67 -9.21 4.53 8.51
C MET A 67 -8.67 4.13 7.14
N ILE A 68 -8.12 2.92 7.08
CA ILE A 68 -7.50 2.36 5.89
C ILE A 68 -8.09 0.98 5.62
N HIS A 69 -8.93 0.91 4.61
CA HIS A 69 -9.43 -0.31 3.99
C HIS A 69 -9.40 -0.13 2.46
N PRO A 70 -9.25 -1.18 1.65
CA PRO A 70 -9.10 -0.96 0.22
C PRO A 70 -10.35 -0.35 -0.42
N GLU A 71 -10.17 0.16 -1.65
CA GLU A 71 -11.03 1.17 -2.29
C GLU A 71 -10.70 2.60 -1.83
N LEU A 72 -9.40 2.91 -1.73
CA LEU A 72 -8.89 4.25 -1.46
C LEU A 72 -9.51 4.85 -0.16
N ALA A 73 -8.90 4.52 0.99
CA ALA A 73 -9.16 5.04 2.34
C ALA A 73 -7.95 5.75 3.02
N THR A 74 -8.23 6.82 3.78
CA THR A 74 -7.38 7.96 4.21
C THR A 74 -5.88 7.85 3.95
N MET A 75 -5.48 7.75 2.70
CA MET A 75 -4.09 7.61 2.31
C MET A 75 -3.74 8.69 1.29
N LEU A 76 -2.67 9.44 1.62
CA LEU A 76 -2.06 10.37 0.68
C LEU A 76 -0.71 9.81 0.31
N CYS A 77 -0.49 9.56 -0.97
CA CYS A 77 0.79 9.15 -1.52
C CYS A 77 1.18 10.04 -2.69
N PHE A 78 2.39 10.58 -2.63
CA PHE A 78 2.96 11.41 -3.67
C PHE A 78 4.23 10.74 -4.19
N LEU A 79 4.25 10.48 -5.48
CA LEU A 79 5.33 9.81 -6.20
C LEU A 79 5.94 10.80 -7.19
N THR A 80 7.25 10.79 -7.31
CA THR A 80 7.99 11.62 -8.27
C THR A 80 8.99 10.77 -9.03
N THR A 81 9.20 11.12 -10.30
CA THR A 81 10.26 10.53 -11.11
C THR A 81 10.84 11.54 -12.07
N ASP A 82 12.13 11.38 -12.38
CA ASP A 82 12.80 12.10 -13.44
C ASP A 82 12.75 11.36 -14.79
N ALA A 83 12.14 10.18 -14.86
CA ALA A 83 11.99 9.42 -16.10
C ALA A 83 11.22 10.21 -17.18
N ALA A 84 11.74 10.19 -18.41
CA ALA A 84 10.96 10.55 -19.58
C ALA A 84 9.97 9.40 -19.87
N ILE A 85 8.68 9.67 -19.77
CA ILE A 85 7.63 8.63 -19.84
C ILE A 85 6.37 9.17 -20.52
N ASP A 86 5.73 8.33 -21.31
CA ASP A 86 4.43 8.59 -21.90
C ASP A 86 3.33 8.65 -20.82
N LEU A 87 2.41 9.61 -20.96
CA LEU A 87 1.39 9.88 -19.96
C LEU A 87 0.39 8.73 -19.83
N ASP A 88 0.01 8.09 -20.93
CA ASP A 88 -0.98 7.01 -20.90
C ASP A 88 -0.37 5.73 -20.30
N PHE A 89 0.89 5.45 -20.62
CA PHE A 89 1.64 4.41 -19.94
C PHE A 89 1.82 4.70 -18.45
N LEU A 90 2.15 5.93 -18.05
CA LEU A 90 2.29 6.31 -16.63
C LEU A 90 0.99 6.11 -15.84
N LYS A 91 -0.16 6.48 -16.42
CA LYS A 91 -1.48 6.24 -15.82
C LYS A 91 -1.76 4.75 -15.65
N LEU A 92 -1.46 3.94 -16.68
CA LEU A 92 -1.64 2.50 -16.63
C LEU A 92 -0.74 1.87 -15.56
N ALA A 93 0.53 2.28 -15.51
CA ALA A 93 1.50 1.75 -14.58
C ALA A 93 1.14 2.08 -13.13
N LEU A 94 0.69 3.32 -12.87
CA LEU A 94 0.21 3.73 -11.56
C LEU A 94 -0.99 2.90 -11.10
N ARG A 95 -1.99 2.68 -11.96
CA ARG A 95 -3.16 1.86 -11.61
C ARG A 95 -2.75 0.45 -11.19
N LYS A 96 -1.86 -0.19 -11.96
CA LYS A 96 -1.35 -1.53 -11.64
C LYS A 96 -0.62 -1.55 -10.30
N ALA A 97 0.27 -0.59 -10.06
CA ALA A 97 1.03 -0.51 -8.81
C ALA A 97 0.10 -0.31 -7.60
N VAL A 98 -0.86 0.61 -7.71
CA VAL A 98 -1.88 0.86 -6.67
C VAL A 98 -2.72 -0.39 -6.39
N ASP A 99 -3.12 -1.12 -7.43
CA ASP A 99 -3.94 -2.33 -7.32
C ASP A 99 -3.26 -3.49 -6.60
N ILE A 100 -1.93 -3.55 -6.61
CA ILE A 100 -1.15 -4.60 -5.93
C ILE A 100 -0.53 -4.14 -4.62
N SER A 101 -0.65 -2.85 -4.27
CA SER A 101 -0.09 -2.28 -3.04
C SER A 101 -1.16 -1.69 -2.12
N PHE A 102 -1.63 -0.48 -2.40
CA PHE A 102 -2.50 0.27 -1.50
C PHE A 102 -3.91 -0.33 -1.47
N ASN A 103 -4.42 -0.81 -2.61
CA ASN A 103 -5.71 -1.49 -2.72
C ASN A 103 -5.71 -2.94 -2.18
N VAL A 104 -4.64 -3.36 -1.50
CA VAL A 104 -4.58 -4.65 -0.79
C VAL A 104 -4.19 -4.51 0.68
N VAL A 105 -4.16 -3.28 1.23
CA VAL A 105 -3.92 -3.02 2.65
C VAL A 105 -5.23 -2.75 3.39
N SER A 106 -5.37 -3.35 4.58
CA SER A 106 -6.47 -3.06 5.51
C SER A 106 -5.92 -2.97 6.93
N ILE A 107 -6.25 -1.89 7.64
CA ILE A 107 -5.95 -1.68 9.06
C ILE A 107 -7.17 -2.06 9.91
N ASP A 108 -8.28 -1.35 9.74
CA ASP A 108 -9.46 -1.40 10.61
C ASP A 108 -10.74 -1.85 9.89
N GLY A 109 -10.80 -1.73 8.57
CA GLY A 109 -11.99 -2.09 7.79
C GLY A 109 -12.82 -0.89 7.35
N ASP A 110 -12.42 0.33 7.74
CA ASP A 110 -13.15 1.55 7.43
C ASP A 110 -12.56 2.24 6.19
N THR A 111 -13.35 2.37 5.13
CA THR A 111 -12.99 3.11 3.93
C THR A 111 -13.25 4.60 4.13
N SER A 112 -12.29 5.46 3.77
CA SER A 112 -12.38 6.91 4.00
C SER A 112 -12.69 7.70 2.73
N THR A 113 -12.92 9.01 2.90
CA THR A 113 -13.50 9.91 1.92
C THR A 113 -12.49 10.72 1.09
N ASN A 114 -11.17 10.64 1.35
CA ASN A 114 -10.20 11.67 0.92
C ASN A 114 -8.92 11.17 0.26
N ASP A 115 -8.96 10.00 -0.37
CA ASP A 115 -7.76 9.34 -0.86
C ASP A 115 -7.16 9.90 -2.13
N MET A 116 -5.83 9.86 -2.17
CA MET A 116 -5.09 10.32 -3.33
C MET A 116 -3.74 9.63 -3.45
N VAL A 117 -3.54 9.01 -4.61
CA VAL A 117 -2.20 8.67 -5.10
C VAL A 117 -1.92 9.52 -6.33
N LEU A 118 -0.83 10.27 -6.30
CA LEU A 118 -0.40 11.12 -7.40
C LEU A 118 1.02 10.75 -7.81
N VAL A 119 1.27 10.66 -9.12
CA VAL A 119 2.61 10.50 -9.68
C VAL A 119 2.94 11.69 -10.60
N MET A 120 4.14 12.22 -10.48
CA MET A 120 4.65 13.33 -11.31
C MET A 120 5.97 12.91 -11.97
N ALA A 121 6.08 13.12 -13.28
CA ALA A 121 7.25 12.79 -14.07
C ALA A 121 7.76 14.02 -14.83
N ASN A 122 9.05 14.36 -14.71
CA ASN A 122 9.60 15.60 -15.30
C ASN A 122 10.55 15.38 -16.50
N GLY A 123 10.94 14.13 -16.80
CA GLY A 123 11.77 13.80 -17.96
C GLY A 123 13.24 14.20 -17.89
N LEU A 124 13.76 14.64 -16.75
CA LEU A 124 15.14 15.13 -16.60
C LEU A 124 16.21 14.03 -16.58
N ALA A 125 15.84 12.75 -16.51
CA ALA A 125 16.79 11.63 -16.48
C ALA A 125 17.51 11.39 -17.82
N GLY A 126 17.06 12.01 -18.92
CA GLY A 126 17.69 11.87 -20.25
C GLY A 126 17.51 10.50 -20.92
N ASN A 127 16.69 9.62 -20.34
CA ASN A 127 16.30 8.36 -20.97
C ASN A 127 15.39 8.60 -22.20
N LYS A 128 15.32 7.61 -23.10
CA LYS A 128 14.31 7.62 -24.17
C LYS A 128 12.90 7.52 -23.54
N PRO A 129 11.89 8.24 -24.06
CA PRO A 129 10.52 8.17 -23.56
C PRO A 129 10.05 6.73 -23.43
N ILE A 130 9.62 6.36 -22.22
CA ILE A 130 9.11 5.02 -21.92
C ILE A 130 7.63 4.98 -22.27
N SER A 131 7.24 4.06 -23.14
CA SER A 131 5.86 3.74 -23.51
C SER A 131 5.57 2.26 -23.23
N GLN A 132 4.32 1.83 -23.41
CA GLN A 132 3.92 0.44 -23.18
C GLN A 132 4.75 -0.59 -23.97
N ASP A 133 5.16 -0.27 -25.20
CA ASP A 133 5.95 -1.15 -26.07
C ASP A 133 7.46 -0.99 -25.89
N SER A 134 7.89 -0.08 -25.00
CA SER A 134 9.30 0.16 -24.72
C SER A 134 9.93 -1.00 -23.96
N ARG A 135 11.20 -1.32 -24.26
CA ARG A 135 11.97 -2.32 -23.52
C ARG A 135 12.10 -2.00 -22.01
N GLN A 136 12.00 -0.73 -21.64
CA GLN A 136 12.06 -0.28 -20.25
C GLN A 136 10.70 -0.28 -19.53
N ALA A 137 9.59 -0.61 -20.21
CA ALA A 137 8.25 -0.58 -19.62
C ALA A 137 8.13 -1.50 -18.40
N SER A 138 8.62 -2.74 -18.52
CA SER A 138 8.62 -3.70 -17.41
C SER A 138 9.53 -3.27 -16.26
N VAL A 139 10.68 -2.66 -16.57
CA VAL A 139 11.65 -2.17 -15.58
C VAL A 139 11.05 -1.00 -14.79
N PHE A 140 10.40 -0.05 -15.48
CA PHE A 140 9.69 1.05 -14.83
C PHE A 140 8.55 0.54 -13.94
N GLN A 141 7.74 -0.40 -14.45
CA GLN A 141 6.65 -1.00 -13.67
C GLN A 141 7.18 -1.66 -12.40
N GLN A 142 8.22 -2.48 -12.48
CA GLN A 142 8.80 -3.15 -11.31
C GLN A 142 9.34 -2.16 -10.28
N ALA A 143 10.01 -1.09 -10.72
CA ALA A 143 10.50 -0.06 -9.82
C ALA A 143 9.36 0.70 -9.13
N LEU A 144 8.31 1.03 -9.87
CA LEU A 144 7.10 1.66 -9.33
C LEU A 144 6.38 0.74 -8.33
N ASP A 145 6.22 -0.54 -8.68
CA ASP A 145 5.64 -1.57 -7.81
C ASP A 145 6.43 -1.68 -6.51
N GLN A 146 7.76 -1.71 -6.58
CA GLN A 146 8.62 -1.77 -5.39
C GLN A 146 8.40 -0.57 -4.46
N VAL A 147 8.35 0.65 -5.01
CA VAL A 147 8.09 1.87 -4.23
C VAL A 147 6.70 1.81 -3.59
N CYS A 148 5.67 1.49 -4.38
CA CYS A 148 4.29 1.46 -3.91
C CYS A 148 4.06 0.34 -2.87
N ILE A 149 4.62 -0.85 -3.06
CA ILE A 149 4.54 -1.97 -2.10
C ILE A 149 5.27 -1.62 -0.81
N TYR A 150 6.45 -1.01 -0.88
CA TYR A 150 7.19 -0.60 0.32
C TYR A 150 6.38 0.41 1.15
N LEU A 151 5.80 1.42 0.50
CA LEU A 151 4.97 2.42 1.17
C LEU A 151 3.71 1.80 1.76
N ALA A 152 3.03 0.92 1.03
CA ALA A 152 1.85 0.20 1.52
C ALA A 152 2.16 -0.68 2.74
N LYS A 153 3.29 -1.41 2.73
CA LYS A 153 3.75 -2.17 3.90
C LYS A 153 4.14 -1.28 5.08
N SER A 154 4.69 -0.09 4.81
CA SER A 154 5.04 0.88 5.84
C SER A 154 3.80 1.46 6.53
N ILE A 155 2.73 1.71 5.77
CA ILE A 155 1.39 2.04 6.29
C ILE A 155 0.86 0.90 7.15
N ALA A 156 0.84 -0.32 6.61
CA ALA A 156 0.30 -1.48 7.32
C ALA A 156 1.03 -1.77 8.65
N ARG A 157 2.35 -1.57 8.66
CA ARG A 157 3.20 -1.77 9.85
C ARG A 157 3.00 -0.66 10.89
N ASP A 158 2.75 0.55 10.45
CA ASP A 158 2.47 1.72 11.30
C ASP A 158 0.96 1.89 11.57
N GLY A 159 0.17 0.82 11.44
CA GLY A 159 -1.25 0.85 11.76
C GLY A 159 -1.49 1.31 13.21
N GLU A 160 -2.55 2.06 13.47
CA GLU A 160 -2.84 2.58 14.82
C GLU A 160 -2.90 1.46 15.86
N GLY A 161 -2.00 1.50 16.83
CA GLY A 161 -1.87 0.47 17.87
C GLY A 161 -1.34 -0.88 17.40
N ALA A 162 -0.88 -1.00 16.15
CA ALA A 162 -0.33 -2.24 15.61
C ALA A 162 1.02 -2.58 16.24
N SER A 163 1.21 -3.84 16.63
CA SER A 163 2.50 -4.37 17.12
C SER A 163 3.19 -5.29 16.11
N LYS A 164 2.45 -5.79 15.12
CA LYS A 164 2.93 -6.75 14.12
C LYS A 164 2.24 -6.49 12.77
N LEU A 165 3.00 -6.65 11.69
CA LEU A 165 2.47 -6.69 10.33
C LEU A 165 1.96 -8.11 10.01
N ILE A 166 0.77 -8.21 9.42
CA ILE A 166 0.20 -9.47 8.92
C ILE A 166 0.23 -9.43 7.40
N GLU A 167 0.88 -10.42 6.79
CA GLU A 167 0.84 -10.63 5.34
C GLU A 167 0.16 -11.98 5.06
N VAL A 168 -0.82 -11.97 4.15
CA VAL A 168 -1.57 -13.16 3.76
C VAL A 168 -1.41 -13.37 2.27
N THR A 169 -0.88 -14.53 1.90
CA THR A 169 -0.78 -14.98 0.51
C THR A 169 -1.79 -16.08 0.28
N VAL A 170 -2.67 -15.90 -0.70
CA VAL A 170 -3.62 -16.92 -1.15
C VAL A 170 -3.21 -17.39 -2.54
N SER A 171 -3.03 -18.69 -2.69
CA SER A 171 -2.71 -19.35 -3.96
C SER A 171 -3.71 -20.47 -4.25
N GLY A 172 -3.83 -20.88 -5.51
CA GLY A 172 -4.76 -21.95 -5.91
C GLY A 172 -6.23 -21.54 -5.97
N ALA A 173 -6.56 -20.25 -5.81
CA ALA A 173 -7.91 -19.75 -6.03
C ALA A 173 -8.29 -19.76 -7.53
N PRO A 174 -9.58 -19.91 -7.88
CA PRO A 174 -10.06 -19.88 -9.26
C PRO A 174 -9.74 -18.59 -10.04
N SER A 175 -9.61 -17.47 -9.33
CA SER A 175 -9.25 -16.18 -9.91
C SER A 175 -8.48 -15.30 -8.92
N VAL A 176 -7.80 -14.28 -9.44
CA VAL A 176 -7.13 -13.25 -8.62
C VAL A 176 -8.15 -12.49 -7.75
N ALA A 177 -9.36 -12.25 -8.26
CA ALA A 177 -10.42 -11.60 -7.51
C ALA A 177 -10.84 -12.43 -6.28
N GLU A 178 -11.01 -13.74 -6.45
CA GLU A 178 -11.32 -14.65 -5.35
C GLU A 178 -10.14 -14.79 -4.36
N ALA A 179 -8.90 -14.85 -4.86
CA ALA A 179 -7.72 -14.85 -3.98
C ALA A 179 -7.67 -13.59 -3.10
N ARG A 180 -7.93 -12.41 -3.71
CA ARG A 180 -8.00 -11.13 -3.00
C ARG A 180 -9.13 -11.09 -1.99
N LEU A 181 -10.29 -11.63 -2.33
CA LEU A 181 -11.44 -11.69 -1.44
C LEU A 181 -11.11 -12.54 -0.19
N ALA A 182 -10.59 -13.75 -0.38
CA ALA A 182 -10.16 -14.61 0.72
C ALA A 182 -9.06 -13.96 1.58
N ALA A 183 -8.01 -13.41 0.95
CA ALA A 183 -6.93 -12.73 1.65
C ALA A 183 -7.45 -11.58 2.52
N ARG A 184 -8.33 -10.74 1.95
CA ARG A 184 -8.98 -9.63 2.64
C ARG A 184 -9.80 -10.09 3.84
N THR A 185 -10.62 -11.13 3.68
CA THR A 185 -11.43 -11.65 4.80
C THR A 185 -10.57 -12.15 5.96
N ILE A 186 -9.39 -12.72 5.66
CA ILE A 186 -8.44 -13.17 6.68
C ILE A 186 -7.81 -11.96 7.40
N VAL A 187 -7.20 -11.03 6.66
CA VAL A 187 -6.48 -9.89 7.28
C VAL A 187 -7.40 -8.94 8.05
N SER A 188 -8.65 -8.81 7.62
CA SER A 188 -9.66 -7.99 8.30
C SER A 188 -10.41 -8.75 9.41
N SER A 189 -10.09 -10.02 9.70
CA SER A 189 -10.75 -10.77 10.78
C SER A 189 -10.26 -10.32 12.16
N PRO A 190 -11.15 -9.83 13.05
CA PRO A 190 -10.76 -9.48 14.43
C PRO A 190 -10.16 -10.66 15.20
N LEU A 191 -10.67 -11.87 14.98
CA LEU A 191 -10.16 -13.09 15.62
C LEU A 191 -8.74 -13.43 15.13
N VAL A 192 -8.46 -13.29 13.83
CA VAL A 192 -7.11 -13.50 13.31
C VAL A 192 -6.16 -12.43 13.86
N LYS A 193 -6.55 -11.14 13.78
CA LYS A 193 -5.75 -10.01 14.29
C LYS A 193 -5.41 -10.18 15.78
N THR A 194 -6.38 -10.55 16.61
CA THR A 194 -6.15 -10.77 18.06
C THR A 194 -5.30 -12.00 18.35
N ALA A 195 -5.41 -13.07 17.56
CA ALA A 195 -4.53 -14.24 17.70
C ALA A 195 -3.07 -13.89 17.38
N VAL A 196 -2.82 -13.17 16.28
CA VAL A 196 -1.48 -12.70 15.93
C VAL A 196 -0.91 -11.76 16.99
N TYR A 197 -1.74 -10.84 17.51
CA TYR A 197 -1.34 -9.96 18.61
C TYR A 197 -0.88 -10.77 19.84
N GLY A 198 -1.67 -11.78 20.23
CA GLY A 198 -1.33 -12.72 21.32
C GLY A 198 -0.20 -13.71 21.02
N SER A 199 0.38 -13.68 19.82
CA SER A 199 1.37 -14.68 19.35
C SER A 199 0.83 -16.11 19.35
N ASP A 200 -0.48 -16.28 19.15
CA ASP A 200 -1.16 -17.56 19.04
C ASP A 200 -1.23 -17.97 17.55
N PRO A 201 -0.54 -19.04 17.11
CA PRO A 201 -0.57 -19.54 15.73
C PRO A 201 -1.90 -20.28 15.43
N ASN A 202 -3.02 -19.56 15.60
CA ASN A 202 -4.36 -20.11 15.58
C ASN A 202 -4.85 -20.39 14.16
N TRP A 203 -4.44 -21.53 13.60
CA TRP A 203 -4.85 -21.97 12.27
C TRP A 203 -6.38 -22.07 12.11
N GLY A 204 -7.09 -22.45 13.17
CA GLY A 204 -8.55 -22.57 13.17
C GLY A 204 -9.26 -21.24 12.87
N ARG A 205 -8.80 -20.13 13.47
CA ARG A 205 -9.32 -18.79 13.18
C ARG A 205 -9.05 -18.35 11.74
N ILE A 206 -7.92 -18.75 11.16
CA ILE A 206 -7.57 -18.46 9.77
C ILE A 206 -8.47 -19.24 8.81
N VAL A 207 -8.63 -20.55 9.02
CA VAL A 207 -9.51 -21.40 8.18
C VAL A 207 -10.97 -20.96 8.30
N ALA A 208 -11.44 -20.59 9.50
CA ALA A 208 -12.78 -20.03 9.68
C ALA A 208 -12.96 -18.71 8.90
N ALA A 209 -11.93 -17.85 8.85
CA ALA A 209 -11.97 -16.64 8.04
C ALA A 209 -12.02 -16.93 6.53
N VAL A 210 -11.29 -17.93 6.05
CA VAL A 210 -11.40 -18.42 4.66
C VAL A 210 -12.83 -18.92 4.37
N GLY A 211 -13.41 -19.73 5.26
CA GLY A 211 -14.75 -20.30 5.09
C GLY A 211 -15.87 -19.26 4.97
N ARG A 212 -15.72 -18.09 5.62
CA ARG A 212 -16.69 -16.97 5.52
C ARG A 212 -16.37 -15.94 4.45
N SER A 213 -15.36 -16.17 3.60
CA SER A 213 -14.93 -15.19 2.59
C SER A 213 -15.89 -15.02 1.42
N GLY A 214 -16.82 -15.97 1.24
CA GLY A 214 -17.70 -16.02 0.06
C GLY A 214 -17.06 -16.65 -1.17
N VAL A 215 -15.80 -17.09 -1.07
CA VAL A 215 -15.10 -17.85 -2.11
C VAL A 215 -15.50 -19.33 -2.03
N GLY A 216 -15.53 -20.02 -3.18
CA GLY A 216 -15.73 -21.47 -3.23
C GLY A 216 -14.53 -22.21 -2.64
N VAL A 217 -14.70 -22.85 -1.48
CA VAL A 217 -13.62 -23.53 -0.74
C VAL A 217 -13.92 -25.01 -0.58
N VAL A 218 -12.95 -25.87 -0.91
CA VAL A 218 -13.00 -27.31 -0.64
C VAL A 218 -12.08 -27.60 0.54
N GLU A 219 -12.65 -27.86 1.72
CA GLU A 219 -11.91 -27.99 2.98
C GLU A 219 -10.74 -28.99 2.90
N SER A 220 -10.98 -30.15 2.28
CA SER A 220 -9.97 -31.20 2.11
C SER A 220 -8.80 -30.85 1.18
N LYS A 221 -8.83 -29.68 0.53
CA LYS A 221 -7.76 -29.16 -0.33
C LYS A 221 -7.04 -27.96 0.27
N ILE A 222 -7.37 -27.56 1.50
CA ILE A 222 -6.73 -26.43 2.15
C ILE A 222 -5.36 -26.84 2.70
N ASP A 223 -4.33 -26.12 2.27
CA ASP A 223 -3.03 -26.08 2.92
C ASP A 223 -2.85 -24.71 3.57
N LEU A 224 -2.37 -24.67 4.81
CA LEU A 224 -2.10 -23.43 5.53
C LEU A 224 -0.69 -23.44 6.10
N TYR A 225 0.01 -22.33 5.89
CA TYR A 225 1.34 -22.06 6.40
C TYR A 225 1.33 -20.81 7.28
N ILE A 226 2.09 -20.85 8.37
CA ILE A 226 2.38 -19.69 9.21
C ILE A 226 3.90 -19.49 9.15
N GLY A 227 4.33 -18.43 8.47
CA GLY A 227 5.71 -18.34 7.99
C GLY A 227 6.03 -19.53 7.08
N ASP A 228 7.15 -20.21 7.32
CA ASP A 228 7.57 -21.37 6.53
C ASP A 228 7.03 -22.71 7.08
N ILE A 229 6.23 -22.68 8.15
CA ILE A 229 5.74 -23.89 8.84
C ILE A 229 4.34 -24.24 8.33
N CYS A 230 4.19 -25.44 7.76
CA CYS A 230 2.89 -25.99 7.39
C CYS A 230 2.14 -26.44 8.65
N VAL A 231 0.97 -25.89 8.91
CA VAL A 231 0.14 -26.20 10.09
C VAL A 231 -1.12 -26.97 9.74
N VAL A 232 -1.59 -26.87 8.50
CA VAL A 232 -2.71 -27.66 7.95
C VAL A 232 -2.30 -28.15 6.58
N LYS A 233 -2.51 -29.44 6.31
CA LYS A 233 -2.29 -30.07 5.00
C LYS A 233 -3.52 -30.88 4.60
N GLY A 234 -4.07 -30.60 3.41
CA GLY A 234 -5.27 -31.29 2.92
C GLY A 234 -6.46 -31.21 3.89
N GLY A 235 -6.66 -30.05 4.52
CA GLY A 235 -7.73 -29.81 5.48
C GLY A 235 -7.54 -30.47 6.85
N ARG A 236 -6.39 -31.09 7.13
CA ARG A 236 -6.09 -31.73 8.42
C ARG A 236 -4.92 -31.04 9.12
N PRO A 237 -4.96 -30.85 10.45
CA PRO A 237 -3.84 -30.28 11.18
C PRO A 237 -2.63 -31.23 11.11
N LEU A 238 -1.43 -30.64 11.03
CA LEU A 238 -0.18 -31.38 11.16
C LEU A 238 0.28 -31.43 12.63
N PRO A 239 1.03 -32.48 13.03
CA PRO A 239 1.58 -32.62 14.39
C PRO A 239 2.56 -31.51 14.77
#